data_AF-A0A161Q1R5-F1
#
_entry.id   AF-A0A161Q1R5-F1
#
_cell.length_a   1.000
_cell.length_b   1.000
_cell.length_c   1.000
_cell.angle_alpha   90.00
_cell.angle_beta   90.00
_cell.angle_gamma   90.00
#
_symmetry.space_group_name_H-M   'P 1'
#
loop_
_entity.id
_entity.type
_entity.pdbx_description
1 polymer ?
#
loop_
_entity_poly.entity_id
_entity_poly.type
_entity_poly.pdbx_seq_one_letter_code
_entity_poly.pdbx_strand_id
1 'polypeptide(L)'
;MKKLKLYAALDHLGLRRSYVGKMLAISFVGVHVPLVCLVIYLMFAGDLPWAQAQPVLAVVLLATLAGTGATLWALHCLLDPVRLASRALHDYMRGGRVPSLPTGHVDEAGRLMADVQEAVTRLDAALDAVHAERGRLIDERQAHFEMLSRMSHELRTPLNAILGFAEVIQGEMMGPVGARAYSDYAGLIHSSGGDLLHMVDGLLKMSEAKAGPARGGPARDGLEPVDLHQLLGEVANLQLVHAGRREVVVTVVPQMASGGDAPASGLVMEDPRALKQLLMFTLSGLIAGTERGREVRVELRQAPGGRPEVAVSAPGGFTGHDLPRSIAPAITGDLPPEMAGADDFGHVSVQGFTLAVAHAIAVAERIGMTIAPGRHGRRVALDFAPAA
;
A
#
# COMPACT_ATOMS: atom_id res chain seq x y z
N MET A 1 9.65 19.95 -31.82
CA MET A 1 9.61 21.16 -30.95
C MET A 1 9.90 22.50 -31.66
N LYS A 2 10.39 22.55 -32.91
CA LYS A 2 10.64 23.84 -33.64
C LYS A 2 9.38 24.68 -33.93
N LYS A 3 8.17 24.10 -33.89
CA LYS A 3 6.89 24.75 -34.24
C LYS A 3 6.31 25.70 -33.16
N LEU A 4 6.88 25.75 -31.96
CA LEU A 4 6.35 26.56 -30.83
C LEU A 4 7.18 27.82 -30.50
N LYS A 5 8.17 28.17 -31.32
CA LYS A 5 9.08 29.29 -31.05
C LYS A 5 8.36 30.65 -30.95
N LEU A 6 7.40 30.91 -31.83
CA LEU A 6 6.59 32.14 -31.80
C LEU A 6 5.73 32.22 -30.53
N TYR A 7 5.13 31.10 -30.14
CA TYR A 7 4.32 31.01 -28.93
C TYR A 7 5.13 31.28 -27.65
N ALA A 8 6.36 30.75 -27.59
CA ALA A 8 7.30 31.00 -26.49
C ALA A 8 7.78 32.46 -26.45
N ALA A 9 8.07 33.06 -27.61
CA ALA A 9 8.47 34.47 -27.70
C ALA A 9 7.38 35.43 -27.21
N LEU A 10 6.11 35.14 -27.52
CA LEU A 10 4.96 35.93 -27.07
C LEU A 10 4.70 35.81 -25.56
N ASP A 11 5.22 34.78 -24.90
CA ASP A 11 5.10 34.61 -23.45
C ASP A 11 6.04 35.55 -22.67
N HIS A 12 7.13 35.98 -23.30
CA HIS A 12 8.08 36.96 -22.76
C HIS A 12 7.57 38.41 -22.85
N LEU A 13 6.62 38.72 -23.75
CA LEU A 13 6.09 40.08 -23.99
C LEU A 13 5.04 40.56 -22.96
N GLY A 14 4.87 39.89 -21.82
CA GLY A 14 3.96 40.32 -20.74
C GLY A 14 2.47 40.00 -20.96
N LEU A 15 2.07 39.45 -22.11
CA LEU A 15 0.69 39.00 -22.44
C LEU A 15 0.31 37.64 -21.78
N ARG A 16 0.64 37.48 -20.50
CA ARG A 16 0.74 36.18 -19.80
C ARG A 16 -0.56 35.40 -19.55
N ARG A 17 -1.75 35.92 -19.84
CA ARG A 17 -2.99 35.37 -19.24
C ARG A 17 -3.97 34.67 -20.17
N SER A 18 -3.83 34.75 -21.49
CA SER A 18 -4.73 33.99 -22.39
C SER A 18 -4.15 33.81 -23.79
N TYR A 19 -4.23 32.59 -24.34
CA TYR A 19 -3.91 32.33 -25.75
C TYR A 19 -4.68 33.24 -26.71
N VAL A 20 -5.93 33.56 -26.35
CA VAL A 20 -6.75 34.50 -27.12
C VAL A 20 -6.18 35.91 -27.08
N GLY A 21 -5.66 36.36 -25.94
CA GLY A 21 -4.97 37.65 -25.84
C GLY A 21 -3.75 37.74 -26.75
N LYS A 22 -2.98 36.65 -26.87
CA LYS A 22 -1.83 36.57 -27.80
C LYS A 22 -2.29 36.70 -29.26
N MET A 23 -3.33 35.98 -29.67
CA MET A 23 -3.87 36.03 -31.03
C MET A 23 -4.47 37.40 -31.38
N LEU A 24 -5.23 38.00 -30.46
CA LEU A 24 -5.80 39.33 -30.62
C LEU A 24 -4.71 40.40 -30.75
N ALA A 25 -3.64 40.32 -29.96
CA ALA A 25 -2.51 41.27 -30.05
C ALA A 25 -1.79 41.19 -31.40
N ILE A 26 -1.56 39.98 -31.94
CA ILE A 26 -0.93 39.80 -33.26
C ILE A 26 -1.82 40.39 -34.36
N SER A 27 -3.12 40.10 -34.32
CA SER A 27 -4.08 40.63 -35.29
C SER A 27 -4.15 42.17 -35.23
N PHE A 28 -4.16 42.74 -34.03
CA PHE A 28 -4.15 44.19 -33.82
C PHE A 28 -2.90 44.83 -34.45
N VAL A 29 -1.70 44.32 -34.17
CA VAL A 29 -0.46 44.86 -34.74
C VAL A 29 -0.47 44.73 -36.27
N GLY A 30 -0.88 43.58 -36.81
CA GLY A 30 -0.91 43.34 -38.25
C GLY A 30 -1.79 44.32 -39.03
N VAL A 31 -2.94 44.70 -38.46
CA VAL A 31 -3.88 45.64 -39.10
C VAL A 31 -3.41 47.10 -39.01
N HIS A 32 -2.67 47.47 -37.96
CA HIS A 32 -2.25 48.87 -37.75
C HIS A 32 -0.94 49.25 -38.44
N VAL A 33 -0.07 48.30 -38.80
CA VAL A 33 1.19 48.60 -39.51
C VAL A 33 0.96 49.36 -40.82
N PRO A 34 0.04 48.93 -41.74
CA PRO A 34 -0.25 49.69 -42.96
C PRO A 34 -0.80 51.10 -42.70
N LEU A 35 -1.65 51.26 -41.68
CA LEU A 35 -2.19 52.56 -41.26
C LEU A 35 -1.06 53.48 -40.81
N VAL A 36 -0.18 53.01 -39.92
CA VAL A 36 0.97 53.78 -39.42
C VAL A 36 1.90 54.17 -40.58
N CYS A 37 2.19 53.24 -41.50
CA CYS A 37 2.98 53.54 -42.70
C CYS A 37 2.31 54.60 -43.59
N LEU A 38 0.99 54.54 -43.78
CA LEU A 38 0.25 55.54 -44.55
C LEU A 38 0.30 56.92 -43.88
N VAL A 39 0.12 56.97 -42.55
CA VAL A 39 0.23 58.23 -41.79
C VAL A 39 1.62 58.83 -41.96
N ILE A 40 2.68 58.02 -41.81
CA ILE A 40 4.07 58.47 -41.99
C ILE A 40 4.30 58.98 -43.42
N TYR A 41 3.80 58.27 -44.44
CA TYR A 41 3.93 58.69 -45.84
C TYR A 41 3.27 60.04 -46.10
N LEU A 42 2.02 60.22 -45.64
CA LEU A 42 1.29 61.48 -45.80
C LEU A 42 1.93 62.63 -45.03
N MET A 43 2.63 62.36 -43.92
CA MET A 43 3.33 63.39 -43.14
C MET A 43 4.67 63.82 -43.74
N PHE A 44 5.43 62.91 -44.35
CA PHE A 44 6.83 63.18 -44.74
C PHE A 44 7.10 63.20 -46.25
N ALA A 45 6.25 62.58 -47.07
CA ALA A 45 6.50 62.38 -48.49
C ALA A 45 5.37 62.88 -49.41
N GLY A 46 4.24 63.33 -48.86
CA GLY A 46 3.12 63.83 -49.65
C GLY A 46 3.19 65.33 -49.90
N ASP A 47 2.98 65.75 -51.15
CA ASP A 47 2.83 67.17 -51.53
C ASP A 47 1.42 67.74 -51.25
N LEU A 48 0.56 66.98 -50.55
CA LEU A 48 -0.82 67.41 -50.24
C LEU A 48 -0.83 68.47 -49.12
N PRO A 49 -1.56 69.59 -49.30
CA PRO A 49 -1.82 70.53 -48.21
C PRO A 49 -2.55 69.84 -47.05
N TRP A 50 -2.16 70.15 -45.80
CA TRP A 50 -2.72 69.53 -44.59
C TRP A 50 -4.26 69.53 -44.53
N ALA A 51 -4.90 70.58 -45.03
CA ALA A 51 -6.36 70.71 -45.11
C ALA A 51 -7.04 69.60 -45.93
N GLN A 52 -6.34 69.03 -46.93
CA GLN A 52 -6.85 67.93 -47.76
C GLN A 52 -6.47 66.55 -47.20
N ALA A 53 -5.39 66.45 -46.41
CA ALA A 53 -4.96 65.20 -45.78
C ALA A 53 -5.84 64.79 -44.58
N GLN A 54 -6.36 65.76 -43.81
CA GLN A 54 -7.19 65.51 -42.63
C GLN A 54 -8.44 64.63 -42.88
N PRO A 55 -9.29 64.88 -43.91
CA PRO A 55 -10.45 64.03 -44.16
C PRO A 55 -10.06 62.61 -44.61
N VAL A 56 -9.00 62.46 -45.40
CA VAL A 56 -8.48 61.15 -45.82
C VAL A 56 -8.02 60.36 -44.60
N LEU A 57 -7.24 60.99 -43.71
CA LEU A 57 -6.76 60.37 -42.49
C LEU A 57 -7.91 59.95 -41.56
N ALA A 58 -8.92 60.80 -41.40
CA ALA A 58 -10.09 60.50 -40.57
C ALA A 58 -10.87 59.29 -41.09
N VAL A 59 -11.10 59.22 -42.41
CA VAL A 59 -11.81 58.09 -43.04
C VAL A 59 -11.00 56.81 -42.89
N VAL A 60 -9.70 56.83 -43.16
CA VAL A 60 -8.85 55.63 -43.06
C VAL A 60 -8.74 55.17 -41.59
N LEU A 61 -8.59 56.08 -40.64
CA LEU A 61 -8.53 55.75 -39.22
C LEU A 61 -9.84 55.10 -38.73
N LEU A 62 -11.00 55.69 -39.05
CA LEU A 62 -12.30 55.16 -38.66
C LEU A 62 -12.56 53.78 -39.31
N ALA A 63 -12.25 53.64 -40.61
CA ALA A 63 -12.39 52.36 -41.30
C ALA A 63 -11.47 51.28 -40.71
N THR A 64 -10.23 51.63 -40.37
CA THR A 64 -9.26 50.69 -39.77
C THR A 64 -9.67 50.30 -38.35
N LEU A 65 -10.18 51.24 -37.54
CA LEU A 65 -10.66 50.96 -36.18
C LEU A 65 -11.90 50.05 -36.21
N ALA A 66 -12.87 50.36 -37.08
CA ALA A 66 -14.06 49.54 -37.27
C ALA A 66 -13.71 48.13 -37.77
N GLY A 67 -12.83 48.03 -38.77
CA GLY A 67 -12.35 46.75 -39.29
C GLY A 67 -11.58 45.93 -38.24
N THR A 68 -10.73 46.58 -37.45
CA THR A 68 -10.03 45.93 -36.33
C THR A 68 -11.02 45.42 -35.30
N GLY A 69 -11.99 46.25 -34.89
CA GLY A 69 -13.01 45.87 -33.92
C GLY A 69 -13.79 44.64 -34.35
N ALA A 70 -14.25 44.61 -35.61
CA ALA A 70 -14.93 43.46 -36.19
C ALA A 70 -14.04 42.20 -36.24
N THR A 71 -12.77 42.36 -36.61
CA THR A 71 -11.82 41.24 -36.69
C THR A 71 -11.51 40.65 -35.31
N LEU A 72 -11.29 41.49 -34.30
CA LEU A 72 -11.04 41.08 -32.93
C LEU A 72 -12.26 40.36 -32.34
N TRP A 73 -13.47 40.88 -32.62
CA TRP A 73 -14.72 40.24 -32.21
C TRP A 73 -14.89 38.86 -32.86
N ALA A 74 -14.70 38.75 -34.19
CA ALA A 74 -14.79 37.48 -34.90
C ALA A 74 -13.76 36.45 -34.39
N LEU A 75 -12.52 36.87 -34.16
CA LEU A 75 -11.47 36.00 -33.62
C LEU A 75 -11.77 35.54 -32.19
N HIS A 76 -12.38 36.40 -31.38
CA HIS A 76 -12.83 36.02 -30.04
C HIS A 76 -13.86 34.89 -30.09
N CYS A 77 -14.88 35.02 -30.96
CA CYS A 77 -15.92 34.00 -31.13
C CYS A 77 -15.35 32.68 -31.69
N LEU A 78 -14.42 32.74 -32.65
CA LEU A 78 -13.81 31.55 -33.24
C LEU A 78 -12.93 30.75 -32.26
N LEU A 79 -12.50 31.36 -31.14
CA LEU A 79 -11.68 30.71 -30.12
C LEU A 79 -12.49 30.14 -28.95
N ASP A 80 -13.81 30.36 -28.91
CA ASP A 80 -14.67 29.84 -27.85
C ASP A 80 -14.74 28.29 -27.79
N PRO A 81 -14.79 27.55 -28.91
CA PRO A 81 -14.72 26.08 -28.90
C PRO A 81 -13.50 25.52 -28.13
N VAL A 82 -12.33 26.11 -28.34
CA VAL A 82 -11.08 25.68 -27.69
C VAL A 82 -11.13 25.96 -26.19
N ARG A 83 -11.72 27.09 -25.79
CA ARG A 83 -11.92 27.42 -24.37
C ARG A 83 -12.89 26.47 -23.70
N LEU A 84 -13.99 26.12 -24.37
CA LEU A 84 -14.99 25.18 -23.87
C LEU A 84 -14.38 23.80 -23.66
N ALA A 85 -13.69 23.25 -24.67
CA ALA A 85 -12.99 21.97 -24.57
C ALA A 85 -11.95 21.97 -23.42
N SER A 86 -11.14 23.04 -23.31
CA SER A 86 -10.14 23.16 -22.25
C SER A 86 -10.74 23.26 -20.86
N ARG A 87 -11.87 23.97 -20.69
CA ARG A 87 -12.57 24.09 -19.40
C ARG A 87 -13.22 22.76 -19.02
N ALA A 88 -13.90 22.12 -19.95
CA ALA A 88 -14.51 20.80 -19.77
C ALA A 88 -13.50 19.77 -19.23
N LEU A 89 -12.30 19.72 -19.82
CA LEU A 89 -11.25 18.82 -19.35
C LEU A 89 -10.75 19.17 -17.93
N HIS A 90 -10.57 20.47 -17.63
CA HIS A 90 -10.18 20.88 -16.27
C HIS A 90 -11.26 20.58 -15.23
N ASP A 91 -12.52 20.78 -15.57
CA ASP A 91 -13.66 20.52 -14.69
C ASP A 91 -13.81 19.03 -14.42
N TYR A 92 -13.59 18.18 -15.44
CA TYR A 92 -13.52 16.73 -15.24
C TYR A 92 -12.35 16.33 -14.34
N MET A 93 -11.14 16.83 -14.61
CA MET A 93 -9.95 16.50 -13.81
C MET A 93 -10.04 16.93 -12.33
N ARG A 94 -10.79 17.99 -12.02
CA ARG A 94 -10.96 18.49 -10.64
C ARG A 94 -12.20 17.96 -9.93
N GLY A 95 -13.28 17.71 -10.67
CA GLY A 95 -14.60 17.45 -10.10
C GLY A 95 -15.30 16.21 -10.63
N GLY A 96 -14.68 15.45 -11.54
CA GLY A 96 -15.25 14.24 -12.12
C GLY A 96 -16.52 14.46 -12.94
N ARG A 97 -16.82 15.70 -13.34
CA ARG A 97 -18.06 16.00 -14.07
C ARG A 97 -17.87 15.72 -15.55
N VAL A 98 -18.58 14.72 -16.08
CA VAL A 98 -18.63 14.46 -17.52
C VAL A 98 -19.22 15.68 -18.23
N PRO A 99 -18.49 16.28 -19.19
CA PRO A 99 -18.96 17.45 -19.90
C PRO A 99 -20.04 17.11 -20.93
N SER A 100 -20.69 18.14 -21.47
CA SER A 100 -21.66 18.05 -22.57
C SER A 100 -21.27 18.99 -23.70
N LEU A 101 -20.16 18.69 -24.36
CA LEU A 101 -19.65 19.52 -25.46
C LEU A 101 -20.46 19.30 -26.75
N PRO A 102 -20.65 20.33 -27.59
CA PRO A 102 -21.28 20.19 -28.90
C PRO A 102 -20.42 19.32 -29.83
N THR A 103 -21.02 18.27 -30.40
CA THR A 103 -20.33 17.31 -31.29
C THR A 103 -20.78 17.37 -32.75
N GLY A 104 -21.75 18.24 -33.08
CA GLY A 104 -22.32 18.34 -34.42
C GLY A 104 -21.51 19.14 -35.44
N HIS A 105 -20.35 19.66 -35.06
CA HIS A 105 -19.51 20.51 -35.91
C HIS A 105 -18.43 19.68 -36.62
N VAL A 106 -18.26 19.90 -37.92
CA VAL A 106 -17.34 19.12 -38.78
C VAL A 106 -15.97 19.76 -38.99
N ASP A 107 -15.76 20.99 -38.52
CA ASP A 107 -14.48 21.70 -38.59
C ASP A 107 -13.47 21.17 -37.54
N GLU A 108 -12.22 21.66 -37.58
CA GLU A 108 -11.17 21.24 -36.65
C GLU A 108 -11.55 21.47 -35.19
N ALA A 109 -12.23 22.58 -34.91
CA ALA A 109 -12.66 22.95 -33.57
C ALA A 109 -13.80 22.04 -33.08
N GLY A 110 -14.76 21.73 -33.95
CA GLY A 110 -15.82 20.76 -33.73
C GLY A 110 -15.31 19.35 -33.45
N ARG A 111 -14.38 18.87 -34.28
CA ARG A 111 -13.71 17.57 -34.07
C ARG A 111 -12.97 17.52 -32.74
N LEU A 112 -12.24 18.58 -32.37
CA LEU A 112 -11.60 18.67 -31.06
C LEU A 112 -12.59 18.54 -29.90
N MET A 113 -13.73 19.24 -29.96
CA MET A 113 -14.76 19.15 -28.92
C MET A 113 -15.36 17.74 -28.84
N ALA A 114 -15.62 17.10 -29.99
CA ALA A 114 -16.12 15.73 -30.06
C ALA A 114 -15.10 14.72 -29.50
N ASP A 115 -13.83 14.83 -29.88
CA ASP A 115 -12.75 13.95 -29.40
C ASP A 115 -12.57 14.10 -27.88
N VAL A 116 -12.61 15.33 -27.35
CA VAL A 116 -12.54 15.57 -25.90
C VAL A 116 -13.75 14.98 -25.17
N GLN A 117 -14.96 15.16 -25.72
CA GLN A 117 -16.17 14.57 -25.15
C GLN A 117 -16.07 13.04 -25.09
N GLU A 118 -15.65 12.40 -26.19
CA GLU A 118 -15.50 10.96 -26.29
C GLU A 118 -14.42 10.44 -25.33
N ALA A 119 -13.26 11.08 -25.29
CA ALA A 119 -12.16 10.69 -24.41
C ALA A 119 -12.55 10.75 -22.93
N VAL A 120 -13.22 11.84 -22.50
CA VAL A 120 -13.69 11.96 -21.11
C VAL A 120 -14.75 10.92 -20.80
N THR A 121 -15.71 10.69 -21.69
CA THR A 121 -16.77 9.68 -21.48
C THR A 121 -16.18 8.27 -21.37
N ARG A 122 -15.18 7.92 -22.20
CA ARG A 122 -14.50 6.63 -22.13
C ARG A 122 -13.68 6.45 -20.84
N LEU A 123 -13.00 7.51 -20.42
CA LEU A 123 -12.23 7.49 -19.17
C LEU A 123 -13.16 7.29 -17.97
N ASP A 124 -14.30 7.99 -17.95
CA ASP A 124 -15.29 7.89 -16.88
C ASP A 124 -15.85 6.48 -16.76
N ALA A 125 -16.27 5.90 -17.88
CA ALA A 125 -16.75 4.52 -17.92
C ALA A 125 -15.68 3.50 -17.47
N ALA A 126 -14.42 3.73 -17.82
CA ALA A 126 -13.31 2.87 -17.40
C ALA A 126 -13.05 2.98 -15.88
N LEU A 127 -13.12 4.19 -15.32
CA LEU A 127 -12.97 4.41 -13.87
C LEU A 127 -14.12 3.73 -13.09
N ASP A 128 -15.36 3.88 -13.56
CA ASP A 128 -16.50 3.21 -12.94
C ASP A 128 -16.40 1.69 -12.98
N ALA A 129 -15.93 1.12 -14.11
CA ALA A 129 -15.69 -0.32 -14.21
C ALA A 129 -14.62 -0.80 -13.21
N VAL A 130 -13.52 -0.04 -13.07
CA VAL A 130 -12.46 -0.35 -12.09
C VAL A 130 -12.99 -0.25 -10.65
N HIS A 131 -13.79 0.76 -10.35
CA HIS A 131 -14.39 0.92 -9.02
C HIS A 131 -15.38 -0.20 -8.68
N ALA A 132 -16.22 -0.59 -9.64
CA ALA A 132 -17.17 -1.70 -9.47
C ALA A 132 -16.44 -3.03 -9.23
N GLU A 133 -15.39 -3.31 -10.01
CA GLU A 133 -14.60 -4.52 -9.85
C GLU A 133 -13.86 -4.54 -8.50
N ARG A 134 -13.28 -3.40 -8.10
CA ARG A 134 -12.67 -3.26 -6.78
C ARG A 134 -13.67 -3.50 -5.66
N GLY A 135 -14.91 -3.00 -5.79
CA GLY A 135 -15.99 -3.24 -4.83
C GLY A 135 -16.29 -4.73 -4.68
N ARG A 136 -16.46 -5.44 -5.79
CA ARG A 136 -16.70 -6.90 -5.79
C ARG A 136 -15.59 -7.68 -5.10
N LEU A 137 -14.33 -7.34 -5.38
CA LEU A 137 -13.17 -8.01 -4.77
C LEU A 137 -13.08 -7.75 -3.26
N ILE A 138 -13.51 -6.58 -2.79
CA ILE A 138 -13.59 -6.28 -1.36
C ILE A 138 -14.69 -7.12 -0.70
N ASP A 139 -15.88 -7.17 -1.32
CA ASP A 139 -17.02 -7.94 -0.81
C ASP A 139 -16.71 -9.45 -0.76
N GLU A 140 -16.10 -9.99 -1.81
CA GLU A 140 -15.68 -11.40 -1.87
C GLU A 140 -14.66 -11.73 -0.77
N ARG A 141 -13.67 -10.84 -0.58
CA ARG A 141 -12.67 -11.00 0.49
C ARG A 141 -13.32 -10.98 1.87
N GLN A 142 -14.27 -10.08 2.11
CA GLN A 142 -14.99 -9.97 3.37
C GLN A 142 -15.83 -11.24 3.63
N ALA A 143 -16.53 -11.75 2.61
CA ALA A 143 -17.29 -12.99 2.73
C ALA A 143 -16.39 -14.20 3.03
N HIS A 144 -15.23 -14.31 2.37
CA HIS A 144 -14.25 -15.35 2.69
C HIS A 144 -13.72 -15.22 4.13
N PHE A 145 -13.48 -14.00 4.60
CA PHE A 145 -13.07 -13.76 5.98
C PHE A 145 -14.12 -14.22 6.99
N GLU A 146 -15.37 -13.81 6.80
CA GLU A 146 -16.49 -14.21 7.66
C GLU A 146 -16.71 -15.73 7.67
N MET A 147 -16.58 -16.37 6.51
CA MET A 147 -16.65 -17.83 6.40
C MET A 147 -15.53 -18.51 7.19
N LEU A 148 -14.29 -18.07 7.05
CA LEU A 148 -13.15 -18.62 7.81
C LEU A 148 -13.32 -18.42 9.32
N SER A 149 -13.78 -17.24 9.75
CA SER A 149 -14.05 -16.96 11.16
C SER A 149 -15.13 -17.88 11.73
N ARG A 150 -16.22 -18.11 10.99
CA ARG A 150 -17.29 -19.01 11.42
C ARG A 150 -16.81 -20.46 11.49
N MET A 151 -16.10 -20.93 10.46
CA MET A 151 -15.51 -22.28 10.45
C MET A 151 -14.54 -22.47 11.63
N SER A 152 -13.73 -21.46 11.96
CA SER A 152 -12.83 -21.50 13.12
C SER A 152 -13.59 -21.74 14.43
N HIS A 153 -14.72 -21.06 14.63
CA HIS A 153 -15.53 -21.26 15.82
C HIS A 153 -16.21 -22.64 15.84
N GLU A 154 -16.75 -23.08 14.70
CA GLU A 154 -17.41 -24.38 14.58
C GLU A 154 -16.43 -25.56 14.71
N LEU A 155 -15.15 -25.37 14.36
CA LEU A 155 -14.08 -26.36 14.56
C LEU A 155 -13.55 -26.39 15.99
N ARG A 156 -13.44 -25.23 16.66
CA ARG A 156 -12.91 -25.13 18.02
C ARG A 156 -13.75 -25.95 19.02
N THR A 157 -15.07 -25.94 18.90
CA THR A 157 -15.96 -26.67 19.82
C THR A 157 -15.77 -28.20 19.80
N PRO A 158 -15.88 -28.92 18.67
CA PRO A 158 -15.65 -30.36 18.63
C PRO A 158 -14.20 -30.72 18.91
N LEU A 159 -13.25 -29.89 18.48
CA LEU A 159 -11.83 -30.15 18.72
C LEU A 159 -11.49 -30.03 20.23
N ASN A 160 -12.02 -29.01 20.91
CA ASN A 160 -11.86 -28.88 22.37
C ASN A 160 -12.48 -30.05 23.13
N ALA A 161 -13.60 -30.61 22.66
CA ALA A 161 -14.18 -31.80 23.25
C ALA A 161 -13.27 -33.03 23.08
N ILE A 162 -12.71 -33.24 21.87
CA ILE A 162 -11.75 -34.32 21.59
C ILE A 162 -10.48 -34.17 22.44
N LEU A 163 -9.95 -32.95 22.56
CA LEU A 163 -8.81 -32.66 23.42
C LEU A 163 -9.13 -32.97 24.89
N GLY A 164 -10.30 -32.57 25.39
CA GLY A 164 -10.73 -32.89 26.75
C GLY A 164 -10.84 -34.41 27.00
N PHE A 165 -11.37 -35.17 26.03
CA PHE A 165 -11.38 -36.64 26.14
C PHE A 165 -9.97 -37.24 26.14
N ALA A 166 -9.06 -36.70 25.32
CA ALA A 166 -7.67 -37.13 25.32
C ALA A 166 -6.97 -36.81 26.66
N GLU A 167 -7.21 -35.64 27.25
CA GLU A 167 -6.71 -35.26 28.58
C GLU A 167 -7.22 -36.22 29.67
N VAL A 168 -8.51 -36.56 29.66
CA VAL A 168 -9.11 -37.52 30.61
C VAL A 168 -8.47 -38.90 30.50
N ILE A 169 -8.23 -39.38 29.27
CA ILE A 169 -7.58 -40.69 29.02
C ILE A 169 -6.11 -40.65 29.45
N GLN A 170 -5.39 -39.59 29.11
CA GLN A 170 -3.96 -39.44 29.43
C GLN A 170 -3.73 -39.29 30.93
N GLY A 171 -4.61 -38.57 31.63
CA GLY A 171 -4.55 -38.35 33.07
C GLY A 171 -5.13 -39.49 33.93
N GLU A 172 -5.58 -40.59 33.31
CA GLU A 172 -6.19 -41.75 33.98
C GLU A 172 -7.34 -41.37 34.94
N MET A 173 -8.05 -40.27 34.65
CA MET A 173 -9.01 -39.66 35.59
C MET A 173 -10.23 -40.54 35.87
N MET A 174 -10.53 -41.48 34.98
CA MET A 174 -11.63 -42.45 35.10
C MET A 174 -11.13 -43.87 35.44
N GLY A 175 -9.87 -44.00 35.87
CA GLY A 175 -9.20 -45.26 36.18
C GLY A 175 -8.00 -45.54 35.28
N PRO A 176 -7.17 -46.55 35.63
CA PRO A 176 -5.92 -46.84 34.92
C PRO A 176 -6.18 -47.28 33.47
N VAL A 177 -5.45 -46.70 32.51
CA VAL A 177 -5.51 -47.14 31.12
C VAL A 177 -4.69 -48.41 30.98
N GLY A 178 -5.38 -49.56 30.99
CA GLY A 178 -4.75 -50.88 31.14
C GLY A 178 -3.54 -51.15 30.24
N ALA A 179 -3.49 -50.61 29.02
CA ALA A 179 -2.30 -50.62 28.17
C ALA A 179 -1.75 -49.21 27.95
N ARG A 180 -0.44 -49.03 28.24
CA ARG A 180 0.29 -47.76 28.10
C ARG A 180 0.14 -47.11 26.72
N ALA A 181 0.03 -47.92 25.66
CA ALA A 181 -0.20 -47.45 24.30
C ALA A 181 -1.43 -46.52 24.18
N TYR A 182 -2.49 -46.73 24.97
CA TYR A 182 -3.66 -45.84 24.96
C TYR A 182 -3.35 -44.44 25.51
N SER A 183 -2.51 -44.35 26.55
CA SER A 183 -2.02 -43.06 27.05
C SER A 183 -1.15 -42.36 26.00
N ASP A 184 -0.27 -43.11 25.32
CA ASP A 184 0.58 -42.57 24.25
C ASP A 184 -0.24 -42.05 23.06
N TYR A 185 -1.29 -42.79 22.64
CA TYR A 185 -2.22 -42.35 21.60
C TYR A 185 -3.04 -41.14 22.03
N ALA A 186 -3.52 -41.09 23.28
CA ALA A 186 -4.21 -39.91 23.81
C ALA A 186 -3.29 -38.67 23.79
N GLY A 187 -2.03 -38.85 24.17
CA GLY A 187 -1.00 -37.81 24.03
C GLY A 187 -0.81 -37.34 22.59
N LEU A 188 -0.85 -38.25 21.62
CA LEU A 188 -0.73 -37.91 20.19
C LEU A 188 -1.97 -37.18 19.64
N ILE A 189 -3.18 -37.60 20.04
CA ILE A 189 -4.44 -36.92 19.71
C ILE A 189 -4.40 -35.50 20.28
N HIS A 190 -3.95 -35.36 21.52
CA HIS A 190 -3.84 -34.06 22.16
C HIS A 190 -2.84 -33.15 21.46
N SER A 191 -1.64 -33.62 21.10
CA SER A 191 -0.64 -32.77 20.44
C SER A 191 -1.13 -32.37 19.05
N SER A 192 -1.63 -33.33 18.27
CA SER A 192 -2.09 -33.10 16.91
C SER A 192 -3.30 -32.17 16.85
N GLY A 193 -4.23 -32.29 17.81
CA GLY A 193 -5.38 -31.40 17.92
C GLY A 193 -4.99 -29.98 18.36
N GLY A 194 -4.01 -29.84 19.25
CA GLY A 194 -3.47 -28.53 19.62
C GLY A 194 -2.80 -27.83 18.45
N ASP A 195 -1.97 -28.56 17.69
CA ASP A 195 -1.31 -28.04 16.48
C ASP A 195 -2.34 -27.60 15.42
N LEU A 196 -3.42 -28.38 15.23
CA LEU A 196 -4.50 -28.03 14.30
C LEU A 196 -5.23 -26.75 14.74
N LEU A 197 -5.56 -26.61 16.03
CA LEU A 197 -6.24 -25.41 16.53
C LEU A 197 -5.37 -24.16 16.33
N HIS A 198 -4.06 -24.28 16.61
CA HIS A 198 -3.10 -23.20 16.38
C HIS A 198 -2.98 -22.84 14.90
N MET A 199 -3.07 -23.82 14.00
CA MET A 199 -3.07 -23.59 12.56
C MET A 199 -4.35 -22.87 12.09
N VAL A 200 -5.52 -23.28 12.57
CA VAL A 200 -6.81 -22.64 12.25
C VAL A 200 -6.83 -21.20 12.76
N ASP A 201 -6.40 -20.96 14.00
CA ASP A 201 -6.29 -19.61 14.56
C ASP A 201 -5.31 -18.74 13.75
N GLY A 202 -4.21 -19.34 13.29
CA GLY A 202 -3.25 -18.65 12.42
C GLY A 202 -3.82 -18.28 11.05
N LEU A 203 -4.64 -19.14 10.44
CA LEU A 203 -5.29 -18.85 9.15
C LEU A 203 -6.20 -17.63 9.26
N LEU A 204 -6.97 -17.56 10.36
CA LEU A 204 -7.82 -16.43 10.64
C LEU A 204 -7.00 -15.14 10.77
N LYS A 205 -5.92 -15.17 11.56
CA LYS A 205 -5.03 -14.01 11.77
C LYS A 205 -4.37 -13.51 10.50
N MET A 206 -3.91 -14.42 9.66
CA MET A 206 -3.34 -14.07 8.35
C MET A 206 -4.40 -13.46 7.42
N SER A 207 -5.64 -13.93 7.49
CA SER A 207 -6.76 -13.35 6.75
C SER A 207 -7.12 -11.94 7.24
N GLU A 208 -7.14 -11.72 8.56
CA GLU A 208 -7.31 -10.38 9.18
C GLU A 208 -6.23 -9.41 8.68
N ALA A 209 -4.96 -9.83 8.72
CA ALA A 209 -3.84 -9.00 8.29
C ALA A 209 -3.91 -8.62 6.79
N LYS A 210 -4.34 -9.54 5.92
CA LYS A 210 -4.48 -9.28 4.47
C LYS A 210 -5.68 -8.41 4.12
N ALA A 211 -6.70 -8.34 4.98
CA ALA A 211 -7.81 -7.40 4.81
C ALA A 211 -7.39 -5.92 5.00
N GLY A 212 -6.15 -5.68 5.46
CA GLY A 212 -5.65 -4.38 5.88
C GLY A 212 -5.98 -4.13 7.35
N PRO A 213 -5.42 -3.09 7.99
CA PRO A 213 -5.81 -2.74 9.34
C PRO A 213 -7.32 -2.59 9.36
N ALA A 214 -8.00 -3.50 10.07
CA ALA A 214 -9.41 -3.39 10.33
C ALA A 214 -9.65 -1.97 10.83
N ARG A 215 -10.75 -1.36 10.40
CA ARG A 215 -11.26 -0.05 10.83
C ARG A 215 -11.55 0.06 12.36
N GLY A 216 -10.90 -0.76 13.20
CA GLY A 216 -11.07 -0.82 14.64
C GLY A 216 -9.84 -1.26 15.44
N GLY A 217 -8.63 -1.36 14.84
CA GLY A 217 -7.41 -1.35 15.65
C GLY A 217 -7.29 0.01 16.37
N PRO A 218 -6.85 0.07 17.63
CA PRO A 218 -6.73 1.35 18.32
C PRO A 218 -5.88 2.28 17.45
N ALA A 219 -6.38 3.49 17.20
CA ALA A 219 -5.51 4.57 16.74
C ALA A 219 -4.32 4.59 17.70
N ARG A 220 -3.09 4.72 17.18
CA ARG A 220 -1.85 4.73 17.99
C ARG A 220 -1.88 5.75 19.14
N ASP A 221 -2.83 6.67 19.11
CA ASP A 221 -3.16 7.69 20.10
C ASP A 221 -3.70 7.14 21.45
N GLY A 222 -3.75 5.82 21.68
CA GLY A 222 -4.20 5.21 22.94
C GLY A 222 -3.43 3.96 23.39
N LEU A 223 -2.24 3.71 22.83
CA LEU A 223 -1.43 2.56 23.23
C LEU A 223 -0.73 2.83 24.57
N GLU A 224 -0.73 1.84 25.46
CA GLU A 224 0.05 1.87 26.69
C GLU A 224 1.45 1.30 26.43
N PRO A 225 2.50 1.78 27.12
CA PRO A 225 3.84 1.19 27.03
C PRO A 225 3.83 -0.29 27.42
N VAL A 226 4.28 -1.16 26.52
CA VAL A 226 4.41 -2.60 26.77
C VAL A 226 5.86 -2.93 27.08
N ASP A 227 6.11 -3.57 28.22
CA ASP A 227 7.43 -4.08 28.59
C ASP A 227 7.71 -5.44 27.91
N LEU A 228 8.60 -5.43 26.92
CA LEU A 228 9.06 -6.61 26.20
C LEU A 228 9.71 -7.63 27.13
N HIS A 229 10.41 -7.24 28.20
CA HIS A 229 11.00 -8.22 29.12
C HIS A 229 9.92 -9.06 29.80
N GLN A 230 8.88 -8.40 30.31
CA GLN A 230 7.76 -9.07 30.94
C GLN A 230 7.03 -9.96 29.92
N LEU A 231 6.72 -9.41 28.74
CA LEU A 231 5.97 -10.13 27.72
C LEU A 231 6.72 -11.35 27.18
N LEU A 232 8.03 -11.26 26.96
CA LEU A 232 8.85 -12.40 26.53
C LEU A 232 8.89 -13.50 27.60
N GLY A 233 8.97 -13.14 28.88
CA GLY A 233 8.87 -14.08 29.98
C GLY A 233 7.53 -14.81 30.01
N GLU A 234 6.43 -14.06 29.85
CA GLU A 234 5.08 -14.64 29.77
C GLU A 234 4.93 -15.60 28.59
N VAL A 235 5.34 -15.19 27.39
CA VAL A 235 5.25 -16.00 26.17
C VAL A 235 6.13 -17.24 26.27
N ALA A 236 7.36 -17.13 26.77
CA ALA A 236 8.24 -18.26 26.98
C ALA A 236 7.65 -19.27 27.98
N ASN A 237 7.06 -18.78 29.07
CA ASN A 237 6.41 -19.63 30.08
C ASN A 237 5.21 -20.40 29.49
N LEU A 238 4.39 -19.74 28.67
CA LEU A 238 3.27 -20.39 27.96
C LEU A 238 3.75 -21.47 26.98
N GLN A 239 4.96 -21.31 26.42
CA GLN A 239 5.54 -22.27 25.49
C GLN A 239 6.31 -23.41 26.16
N LEU A 240 6.55 -23.39 27.48
CA LEU A 240 7.29 -24.45 28.18
C LEU A 240 6.64 -25.83 28.03
N VAL A 241 5.30 -25.90 28.10
CA VAL A 241 4.57 -27.16 27.92
C VAL A 241 4.75 -27.69 26.49
N HIS A 242 4.67 -26.79 25.51
CA HIS A 242 4.80 -27.15 24.09
C HIS A 242 6.23 -27.56 23.74
N ALA A 243 7.23 -26.84 24.25
CA ALA A 243 8.64 -27.14 24.12
C ALA A 243 9.02 -28.44 24.83
N GLY A 244 8.54 -28.66 26.06
CA GLY A 244 8.79 -29.87 26.83
C GLY A 244 8.28 -31.14 26.16
N ARG A 245 7.11 -31.09 25.51
CA ARG A 245 6.57 -32.22 24.72
C ARG A 245 7.44 -32.56 23.51
N ARG A 246 8.12 -31.56 22.94
CA ARG A 246 9.08 -31.73 21.84
C ARG A 246 10.52 -31.95 22.33
N GLU A 247 10.75 -32.03 23.63
CA GLU A 247 12.09 -32.12 24.25
C GLU A 247 13.02 -30.97 23.81
N VAL A 248 12.46 -29.79 23.55
CA VAL A 248 13.20 -28.57 23.17
C VAL A 248 13.33 -27.67 24.40
N VAL A 249 14.52 -27.09 24.60
CA VAL A 249 14.75 -26.12 25.67
C VAL A 249 14.49 -24.72 25.14
N VAL A 250 13.68 -23.93 25.83
CA VAL A 250 13.49 -22.50 25.53
C VAL A 250 14.20 -21.69 26.60
N THR A 251 15.08 -20.79 26.19
CA THR A 251 15.87 -19.97 27.10
C THR A 251 15.72 -18.50 26.74
N VAL A 252 15.16 -17.72 27.67
CA VAL A 252 15.16 -16.26 27.60
C VAL A 252 16.47 -15.78 28.19
N VAL A 253 17.35 -15.26 27.34
CA VAL A 253 18.67 -14.79 27.74
C VAL A 253 18.51 -13.40 28.37
N PRO A 254 18.89 -13.21 29.64
CA PRO A 254 18.87 -11.89 30.27
C PRO A 254 19.83 -10.96 29.53
N GLN A 255 19.45 -9.70 29.31
CA GLN A 255 20.36 -8.71 28.75
C GLN A 255 21.48 -8.45 29.76
N MET A 256 22.65 -9.04 29.52
CA MET A 256 23.86 -8.72 30.26
C MET A 256 24.40 -7.39 29.72
N ALA A 257 24.59 -6.41 30.59
CA ALA A 257 25.28 -5.16 30.26
C ALA A 257 26.75 -5.45 29.90
N SER A 258 26.99 -5.90 28.66
CA SER A 258 28.34 -6.05 28.14
C SER A 258 28.75 -4.76 27.44
N GLY A 259 29.54 -3.96 28.14
CA GLY A 259 30.32 -2.86 27.58
C GLY A 259 29.53 -1.59 27.28
N GLY A 260 29.36 -0.72 28.29
CA GLY A 260 29.10 0.71 28.11
C GLY A 260 27.73 1.16 27.59
N ASP A 261 27.00 0.29 26.89
CA ASP A 261 25.67 0.61 26.35
C ASP A 261 24.59 0.42 27.44
N ALA A 262 23.76 1.46 27.63
CA ALA A 262 22.62 1.42 28.54
C ALA A 262 21.66 0.28 28.16
N PRO A 263 20.99 -0.38 29.13
CA PRO A 263 20.01 -1.41 28.82
C PRO A 263 18.95 -0.87 27.85
N ALA A 264 18.55 -1.70 26.87
CA ALA A 264 17.45 -1.36 25.97
C ALA A 264 16.23 -0.97 26.81
N SER A 265 15.61 0.18 26.55
CA SER A 265 14.25 0.38 27.04
C SER A 265 13.39 -0.69 26.38
N GLY A 266 13.04 -1.74 27.10
CA GLY A 266 12.13 -2.78 26.62
C GLY A 266 10.71 -2.28 26.39
N LEU A 267 10.46 -0.98 26.57
CA LEU A 267 9.17 -0.35 26.39
C LEU A 267 8.91 -0.03 24.92
N VAL A 268 7.80 -0.56 24.40
CA VAL A 268 7.32 -0.31 23.04
C VAL A 268 5.86 0.14 23.06
N MET A 269 5.46 0.93 22.06
CA MET A 269 4.09 1.42 21.90
C MET A 269 3.38 0.59 20.83
N GLU A 270 2.99 -0.63 21.18
CA GLU A 270 2.32 -1.59 20.28
C GLU A 270 1.08 -2.20 20.97
N ASP A 271 0.16 -2.81 20.20
CA ASP A 271 -0.97 -3.54 20.80
C ASP A 271 -0.45 -4.78 21.56
N PRO A 272 -0.64 -4.87 22.89
CA PRO A 272 -0.14 -5.99 23.69
C PRO A 272 -0.69 -7.34 23.22
N ARG A 273 -1.91 -7.38 22.66
CA ARG A 273 -2.52 -8.62 22.16
C ARG A 273 -1.88 -9.08 20.85
N ALA A 274 -1.71 -8.16 19.91
CA ALA A 274 -1.07 -8.45 18.63
C ALA A 274 0.40 -8.83 18.83
N LEU A 275 1.10 -8.12 19.72
CA LEU A 275 2.49 -8.40 20.07
C LEU A 275 2.66 -9.77 20.74
N LYS A 276 1.77 -10.11 21.69
CA LYS A 276 1.76 -11.45 22.30
C LYS A 276 1.56 -12.54 21.25
N GLN A 277 0.64 -12.33 20.31
CA GLN A 277 0.38 -13.29 19.23
C GLN A 277 1.57 -13.43 18.28
N LEU A 278 2.17 -12.31 17.86
CA LEU A 278 3.38 -12.29 17.04
C LEU A 278 4.51 -13.13 17.66
N LEU A 279 4.78 -12.92 18.96
CA LEU A 279 5.80 -13.65 19.70
C LEU A 279 5.44 -15.14 19.86
N MET A 280 4.17 -15.46 20.13
CA MET A 280 3.69 -16.84 20.21
C MET A 280 3.88 -17.60 18.88
N PHE A 281 3.48 -17.02 17.76
CA PHE A 281 3.67 -17.64 16.43
C PHE A 281 5.15 -17.76 16.05
N THR A 282 5.96 -16.76 16.39
CA THR A 282 7.41 -16.79 16.14
C THR A 282 8.09 -17.91 16.92
N LEU A 283 7.83 -18.00 18.23
CA LEU A 283 8.45 -19.00 19.10
C LEU A 283 7.93 -20.41 18.78
N SER A 284 6.62 -20.56 18.54
CA SER A 284 6.01 -21.83 18.12
C SER A 284 6.62 -22.35 16.82
N GLY A 285 6.83 -21.48 15.83
CA GLY A 285 7.46 -21.86 14.56
C GLY A 285 8.90 -22.32 14.72
N LEU A 286 9.71 -21.63 15.53
CA LEU A 286 11.08 -22.08 15.77
C LEU A 286 11.15 -23.37 16.59
N ILE A 287 10.29 -23.55 17.61
CA ILE A 287 10.19 -24.81 18.36
C ILE A 287 9.79 -25.96 17.42
N ALA A 288 8.81 -25.75 16.54
CA ALA A 288 8.28 -26.78 15.66
C ALA A 288 9.34 -27.37 14.73
N GLY A 289 10.31 -26.57 14.28
CA GLY A 289 11.41 -27.03 13.44
C GLY A 289 12.72 -27.31 14.17
N THR A 290 12.73 -27.29 15.50
CA THR A 290 13.93 -27.58 16.29
C THR A 290 13.95 -29.06 16.67
N GLU A 291 15.10 -29.71 16.46
CA GLU A 291 15.31 -31.12 16.84
C GLU A 291 15.28 -31.31 18.37
N ARG A 292 14.96 -32.53 18.81
CA ARG A 292 14.94 -32.90 20.23
C ARG A 292 16.29 -32.65 20.91
N GLY A 293 16.26 -32.18 22.15
CA GLY A 293 17.44 -31.88 22.97
C GLY A 293 18.18 -30.59 22.60
N ARG A 294 17.65 -29.80 21.67
CA ARG A 294 18.24 -28.52 21.26
C ARG A 294 17.58 -27.33 21.96
N GLU A 295 18.26 -26.19 21.89
CA GLU A 295 17.86 -24.95 22.57
C GLU A 295 17.38 -23.89 21.57
N VAL A 296 16.24 -23.26 21.86
CA VAL A 296 15.76 -22.03 21.23
C VAL A 296 16.04 -20.86 22.19
N ARG A 297 16.82 -19.88 21.73
CA ARG A 297 17.21 -18.71 22.51
C ARG A 297 16.39 -17.49 22.12
N VAL A 298 15.89 -16.77 23.12
CA VAL A 298 15.17 -15.51 22.98
C VAL A 298 16.01 -14.41 23.62
N GLU A 299 16.39 -13.40 22.85
CA GLU A 299 17.22 -12.28 23.27
C GLU A 299 16.50 -10.95 23.00
N LEU A 300 16.53 -10.04 23.96
CA LEU A 300 16.20 -8.63 23.73
C LEU A 300 17.50 -7.85 23.54
N ARG A 301 17.64 -7.20 22.39
CA ARG A 301 18.84 -6.50 21.92
C ARG A 301 18.49 -5.06 21.59
N GLN A 302 19.51 -4.21 21.45
CA GLN A 302 19.36 -2.93 20.75
C GLN A 302 19.86 -3.09 19.31
N ALA A 303 19.01 -2.77 18.35
CA ALA A 303 19.41 -2.62 16.96
C ALA A 303 20.15 -1.27 16.74
N PRO A 304 20.91 -1.13 15.63
CA PRO A 304 21.53 0.14 15.27
C PRO A 304 20.52 1.29 15.28
N GLY A 305 20.81 2.36 16.03
CA GLY A 305 19.89 3.49 16.21
C GLY A 305 19.03 3.45 17.47
N GLY A 306 19.35 2.56 18.43
CA GLY A 306 18.73 2.55 19.77
C GLY A 306 17.34 1.95 19.83
N ARG A 307 16.96 1.19 18.80
CA ARG A 307 15.64 0.54 18.71
C ARG A 307 15.65 -0.80 19.45
N PRO A 308 14.60 -1.16 20.19
CA PRO A 308 14.51 -2.50 20.76
C PRO A 308 14.32 -3.53 19.63
N GLU A 309 15.09 -4.61 19.68
CA GLU A 309 15.02 -5.75 18.76
C GLU A 309 14.83 -7.04 19.57
N VAL A 310 13.78 -7.80 19.29
CA VAL A 310 13.64 -9.16 19.83
C VAL A 310 14.21 -10.15 18.83
N ALA A 311 15.26 -10.87 19.22
CA ALA A 311 15.89 -11.90 18.42
C ALA A 311 15.59 -13.29 18.97
N VAL A 312 14.90 -14.12 18.18
CA VAL A 312 14.66 -15.54 18.49
C VAL A 312 15.55 -16.38 17.59
N SER A 313 16.41 -17.21 18.17
CA SER A 313 17.40 -18.02 17.45
C SER A 313 17.26 -19.50 17.80
N ALA A 314 17.37 -20.37 16.80
CA ALA A 314 17.32 -21.82 16.97
C ALA A 314 18.37 -22.48 16.05
N PRO A 315 18.92 -23.66 16.40
CA PRO A 315 19.83 -24.38 15.52
C PRO A 315 19.13 -24.92 14.27
N GLY A 316 19.93 -25.30 13.25
CA GLY A 316 19.45 -25.82 11.96
C GLY A 316 19.20 -24.75 10.90
N GLY A 317 18.91 -25.13 9.66
CA GLY A 317 18.59 -24.21 8.55
C GLY A 317 17.09 -24.18 8.24
N PHE A 318 16.65 -23.21 7.43
CA PHE A 318 15.35 -23.30 6.76
C PHE A 318 15.50 -24.22 5.54
N THR A 319 14.58 -25.18 5.38
CA THR A 319 14.46 -26.02 4.19
C THR A 319 13.51 -25.38 3.17
N GLY A 320 13.61 -25.75 1.89
CA GLY A 320 12.81 -25.16 0.79
C GLY A 320 11.28 -25.32 0.92
N HIS A 321 10.80 -26.14 1.85
CA HIS A 321 9.37 -26.34 2.14
C HIS A 321 8.89 -25.55 3.37
N ASP A 322 9.78 -24.80 4.02
CA ASP A 322 9.50 -24.13 5.29
C ASP A 322 8.83 -22.77 5.14
N LEU A 323 8.42 -22.32 3.96
CA LEU A 323 7.81 -21.00 3.79
C LEU A 323 6.81 -20.99 2.62
N PRO A 324 5.64 -20.32 2.74
CA PRO A 324 4.75 -20.08 1.59
C PRO A 324 5.44 -19.21 0.53
N ARG A 325 5.11 -19.41 -0.75
CA ARG A 325 5.71 -18.64 -1.87
C ARG A 325 5.42 -17.16 -1.78
N SER A 326 4.25 -16.79 -1.26
CA SER A 326 3.89 -15.39 -1.08
C SER A 326 4.80 -14.64 -0.10
N ILE A 327 5.59 -15.34 0.70
CA ILE A 327 6.49 -14.76 1.71
C ILE A 327 7.95 -15.14 1.45
N ALA A 328 8.22 -16.24 0.73
CA ALA A 328 9.57 -16.69 0.40
C ALA A 328 10.47 -15.59 -0.22
N PRO A 329 10.05 -14.76 -1.20
CA PRO A 329 10.88 -13.69 -1.76
C PRO A 329 11.27 -12.60 -0.75
N ALA A 330 10.40 -12.31 0.22
CA ALA A 330 10.70 -11.37 1.31
C ALA A 330 11.72 -11.94 2.30
N ILE A 331 11.96 -13.26 2.28
CA ILE A 331 12.78 -14.00 3.24
C ILE A 331 14.11 -14.47 2.67
N THR A 332 14.15 -14.95 1.42
CA THR A 332 15.37 -15.52 0.78
C THR A 332 16.03 -14.59 -0.23
N GLY A 333 15.45 -13.42 -0.52
CA GLY A 333 15.94 -12.48 -1.54
C GLY A 333 15.63 -12.92 -2.99
N ASP A 334 15.44 -14.21 -3.22
CA ASP A 334 14.94 -14.83 -4.45
C ASP A 334 13.97 -15.98 -4.13
N LEU A 335 13.02 -16.29 -5.01
CA LEU A 335 12.17 -17.47 -4.87
C LEU A 335 13.01 -18.75 -5.09
N PRO A 336 13.03 -19.73 -4.16
CA PRO A 336 13.79 -20.97 -4.36
C PRO A 336 13.39 -21.65 -5.68
N PRO A 337 14.33 -22.18 -6.48
CA PRO A 337 14.04 -22.76 -7.80
C PRO A 337 13.08 -23.95 -7.75
N GLU A 338 13.06 -24.70 -6.64
CA GLU A 338 12.10 -25.78 -6.35
C GLU A 338 10.66 -25.28 -6.16
N MET A 339 10.51 -23.98 -5.90
CA MET A 339 9.25 -23.25 -5.77
C MET A 339 8.92 -22.42 -7.02
N ALA A 340 9.32 -22.83 -8.23
CA ALA A 340 8.75 -22.32 -9.48
C ALA A 340 7.69 -23.30 -10.03
N GLY A 341 6.39 -22.96 -10.04
CA GLY A 341 5.30 -23.79 -10.60
C GLY A 341 4.26 -24.51 -9.68
N ALA A 342 4.59 -24.94 -8.45
CA ALA A 342 3.68 -25.44 -7.40
C ALA A 342 2.66 -24.43 -6.80
N ASP A 343 1.57 -24.91 -6.19
CA ASP A 343 0.59 -24.08 -5.49
C ASP A 343 1.13 -23.52 -4.15
N ASP A 344 0.69 -22.33 -3.74
CA ASP A 344 1.20 -21.56 -2.57
C ASP A 344 1.06 -22.32 -1.23
N PHE A 345 0.24 -23.37 -1.20
CA PHE A 345 -0.13 -24.13 0.02
C PHE A 345 0.05 -25.65 -0.09
N GLY A 346 0.64 -26.17 -1.19
CA GLY A 346 0.66 -27.61 -1.48
C GLY A 346 1.34 -28.48 -0.42
N HIS A 347 2.41 -27.97 0.22
CA HIS A 347 3.11 -28.62 1.34
C HIS A 347 3.87 -27.59 2.18
N VAL A 348 3.18 -26.86 3.06
CA VAL A 348 3.83 -25.91 4.00
C VAL A 348 4.03 -26.59 5.34
N SER A 349 5.26 -26.61 5.87
CA SER A 349 5.53 -27.16 7.20
C SER A 349 4.83 -26.34 8.30
N VAL A 350 4.59 -26.94 9.48
CA VAL A 350 4.01 -26.20 10.63
C VAL A 350 4.86 -24.98 10.99
N GLN A 351 6.19 -25.11 10.90
CA GLN A 351 7.12 -24.00 11.06
C GLN A 351 6.87 -22.89 10.01
N GLY A 352 6.72 -23.25 8.75
CA GLY A 352 6.49 -22.27 7.70
C GLY A 352 5.18 -21.55 7.78
N PHE A 353 4.13 -22.26 8.15
CA PHE A 353 2.83 -21.68 8.36
C PHE A 353 2.84 -20.70 9.55
N THR A 354 3.42 -21.08 10.68
CA THR A 354 3.46 -20.23 11.88
C THR A 354 4.31 -18.98 11.67
N LEU A 355 5.45 -19.08 10.97
CA LEU A 355 6.27 -17.93 10.60
C LEU A 355 5.58 -17.02 9.58
N ALA A 356 4.79 -17.59 8.66
CA ALA A 356 3.97 -16.82 7.73
C ALA A 356 2.90 -15.97 8.43
N VAL A 357 2.24 -16.56 9.43
CA VAL A 357 1.27 -15.85 10.28
C VAL A 357 1.96 -14.76 11.10
N ALA A 358 3.10 -15.06 11.72
CA ALA A 358 3.90 -14.06 12.43
C ALA A 358 4.27 -12.88 11.52
N HIS A 359 4.74 -13.15 10.30
CA HIS A 359 5.06 -12.11 9.32
C HIS A 359 3.83 -11.29 8.92
N ALA A 360 2.68 -11.93 8.71
CA ALA A 360 1.43 -11.23 8.42
C ALA A 360 1.01 -10.27 9.55
N ILE A 361 1.12 -10.71 10.82
CA ILE A 361 0.87 -9.87 11.99
C ILE A 361 1.88 -8.71 12.05
N ALA A 362 3.18 -8.98 11.86
CA ALA A 362 4.21 -7.95 11.86
C ALA A 362 3.97 -6.86 10.80
N VAL A 363 3.56 -7.26 9.59
CA VAL A 363 3.20 -6.31 8.52
C VAL A 363 1.97 -5.47 8.89
N ALA A 364 0.94 -6.09 9.48
CA ALA A 364 -0.27 -5.39 9.91
C ALA A 364 0.02 -4.35 11.01
N GLU A 365 0.88 -4.71 11.97
CA GLU A 365 1.31 -3.85 13.09
C GLU A 365 2.45 -2.89 12.73
N ARG A 366 2.97 -2.97 11.50
CA ARG A 366 4.13 -2.19 11.02
C ARG A 366 5.40 -2.42 11.85
N ILE A 367 5.55 -3.63 12.37
CA ILE A 367 6.75 -4.13 13.07
C ILE A 367 7.70 -4.71 12.01
N GLY A 368 8.98 -4.34 12.07
CA GLY A 368 9.97 -4.95 11.18
C GLY A 368 10.18 -6.41 11.59
N MET A 369 10.09 -7.35 10.65
CA MET A 369 10.39 -8.75 10.91
C MET A 369 11.40 -9.25 9.87
N THR A 370 12.56 -9.66 10.33
CA THR A 370 13.62 -10.23 9.49
C THR A 370 13.80 -11.70 9.86
N ILE A 371 13.66 -12.58 8.88
CA ILE A 371 13.90 -14.02 9.03
C ILE A 371 15.17 -14.33 8.24
N ALA A 372 16.21 -14.83 8.91
CA ALA A 372 17.50 -15.09 8.29
C ALA A 372 18.12 -16.41 8.77
N PRO A 373 18.93 -17.08 7.93
CA PRO A 373 19.90 -18.05 8.43
C PRO A 373 20.93 -17.29 9.28
N GLY A 374 20.86 -17.46 10.60
CA GLY A 374 21.84 -16.95 11.54
C GLY A 374 23.17 -17.71 11.45
N ARG A 375 24.23 -17.12 12.01
CA ARG A 375 25.61 -17.67 12.04
C ARG A 375 25.72 -19.12 12.57
N HIS A 376 24.72 -19.59 13.32
CA HIS A 376 24.66 -20.94 13.91
C HIS A 376 23.28 -21.62 13.74
N GLY A 377 22.40 -21.10 12.88
CA GLY A 377 21.07 -21.70 12.70
C GLY A 377 20.02 -20.79 12.04
N ARG A 378 18.77 -20.86 12.48
CA ARG A 378 17.65 -19.98 12.09
C ARG A 378 17.55 -18.81 13.08
N ARG A 379 17.30 -17.60 12.58
CA ARG A 379 17.04 -16.42 13.41
C ARG A 379 15.83 -15.65 12.88
N VAL A 380 14.96 -15.24 13.79
CA VAL A 380 13.90 -14.25 13.55
C VAL A 380 14.22 -13.03 14.40
N ALA A 381 14.32 -11.86 13.80
CA ALA A 381 14.49 -10.58 14.46
C ALA A 381 13.24 -9.73 14.27
N LEU A 382 12.73 -9.15 15.35
CA LEU A 382 11.60 -8.24 15.37
C LEU A 382 12.07 -6.86 15.80
N ASP A 383 11.99 -5.89 14.89
CA ASP A 383 12.42 -4.51 15.08
C ASP A 383 11.22 -3.63 15.41
N PHE A 384 11.29 -2.95 16.56
CA PHE A 384 10.23 -2.09 17.04
C PHE A 384 10.58 -0.61 16.86
N ALA A 385 9.56 0.23 16.70
CA ALA A 385 9.76 1.66 16.84
C ALA A 385 9.99 1.99 18.33
N PRO A 386 10.96 2.86 18.68
CA PRO A 386 11.15 3.27 20.05
C PRO A 386 9.91 4.04 20.55
N ALA A 387 9.52 3.84 21.81
CA ALA A 387 8.55 4.70 22.47
C ALA A 387 9.14 6.13 22.49
N ALA A 388 8.44 7.09 21.88
CA ALA A 388 8.87 8.49 21.80
C ALA A 388 8.78 9.21 23.15
#